data_AF-A0A7X9HYH8-F1
#
_entry.id   AF-A0A7X9HYH8-F1
#
_cell.length_a   1.000
_cell.length_b   1.000
_cell.length_c   1.000
_cell.angle_alpha   90.00
_cell.angle_beta   90.00
_cell.angle_gamma   90.00
#
_symmetry.space_group_name_H-M   'P 1'
#
loop_
_entity.id
_entity.type
_entity.pdbx_description
1 polymer ?
#
loop_
_entity_poly.entity_id
_entity_poly.type
_entity_poly.pdbx_seq_one_letter_code
_entity_poly.pdbx_strand_id
1 'polypeptide(L)'
;IYSFSVFLLFLPYFWSITYEPYEKWVVRKFPAKECLFIKDNRIEGNLLHKYEDGGFLENSLYPSCKVYFDGRYFDFLPFYKEYVDAIRGGVKSFLAFSEKYPFEIAVLPYSFIPNYKDPENGLKRSGFIFIFPKKKWAPVFYGPYGAVFLKRTPKNEKVIEKYEYKILFPYDKDFISLSIRKGEIKEEVLKEEIERAFKTDAKFLRE
;
A
#
# COMPACT_ATOMS: atom_id res chain seq x y z
N ILE A 1 -42.24 -12.73 34.32
CA ILE A 1 -41.83 -11.35 33.97
C ILE A 1 -40.43 -11.13 34.54
N TYR A 2 -39.44 -11.74 33.91
CA TYR A 2 -38.03 -11.39 34.04
C TYR A 2 -37.57 -11.29 32.61
N SER A 3 -37.15 -10.11 32.14
CA SER A 3 -36.20 -9.94 31.02
C SER A 3 -36.31 -8.53 30.42
N PHE A 4 -35.80 -7.54 31.15
CA PHE A 4 -35.34 -6.30 30.52
C PHE A 4 -34.12 -5.76 31.28
N SER A 5 -34.12 -5.93 32.61
CA SER A 5 -33.04 -5.47 33.49
C SER A 5 -31.71 -6.22 33.34
N VAL A 6 -31.73 -7.48 32.86
CA VAL A 6 -30.50 -8.26 32.62
C VAL A 6 -29.76 -7.78 31.36
N PHE A 7 -30.46 -7.23 30.36
CA PHE A 7 -29.85 -6.73 29.12
C PHE A 7 -29.01 -5.47 29.34
N LEU A 8 -29.40 -4.61 30.29
CA LEU A 8 -28.69 -3.37 30.62
C LEU A 8 -27.35 -3.61 31.32
N LEU A 9 -27.18 -4.73 32.02
CA LEU A 9 -25.92 -5.07 32.70
C LEU A 9 -24.83 -5.56 31.74
N PHE A 10 -25.19 -5.98 30.53
CA PHE A 10 -24.22 -6.41 29.50
C PHE A 10 -23.90 -5.32 28.47
N LEU A 11 -24.63 -4.20 28.44
CA LEU A 11 -24.40 -3.09 27.52
C LEU A 11 -22.98 -2.49 27.61
N PRO A 12 -22.39 -2.29 28.81
CA PRO A 12 -20.99 -1.85 28.92
C PRO A 12 -20.00 -2.91 28.41
N TYR A 13 -20.32 -4.19 28.60
CA TYR A 13 -19.49 -5.31 28.19
C TYR A 13 -19.46 -5.46 26.66
N PHE A 14 -20.60 -5.23 25.99
CA PHE A 14 -20.68 -5.17 24.52
C PHE A 14 -19.95 -3.96 23.93
N TRP A 15 -19.94 -2.82 24.62
CA TRP A 15 -19.15 -1.65 24.23
C TRP A 15 -17.65 -1.90 24.29
N SER A 16 -17.17 -2.61 25.32
CA SER A 16 -15.75 -3.01 25.43
C SER A 16 -15.31 -4.10 24.45
N ILE A 17 -16.23 -4.96 23.96
CA ILE A 17 -15.89 -6.05 23.02
C ILE A 17 -15.76 -5.55 21.57
N THR A 18 -16.31 -4.39 21.23
CA THR A 18 -16.31 -3.86 19.85
C THR A 18 -15.54 -2.55 19.67
N TYR A 19 -15.01 -1.97 20.74
CA TYR A 19 -14.16 -0.77 20.65
C TYR A 19 -12.75 -1.13 20.18
N GLU A 20 -12.53 -1.15 18.86
CA GLU A 20 -11.18 -0.91 18.36
C GLU A 20 -10.81 0.54 18.70
N PRO A 21 -9.69 0.79 19.40
CA PRO A 21 -9.22 2.14 19.64
C PRO A 21 -9.19 2.93 18.34
N TYR A 22 -9.74 4.15 18.35
CA TYR A 22 -9.81 5.04 17.18
C TYR A 22 -8.50 5.10 16.39
N GLU A 23 -7.36 5.12 17.09
CA GLU A 23 -6.02 5.08 16.49
C GLU A 23 -5.76 3.85 15.61
N LYS A 24 -6.18 2.65 16.04
CA LYS A 24 -6.05 1.43 15.24
C LYS A 24 -6.93 1.47 14.00
N TRP A 25 -8.11 2.09 14.10
CA TRP A 25 -9.02 2.23 12.97
C TRP A 25 -8.46 3.16 11.90
N VAL A 26 -7.97 4.34 12.31
CA VAL A 26 -7.36 5.33 11.41
C VAL A 26 -6.14 4.73 10.70
N VAL A 27 -5.23 4.09 11.44
CA VAL A 27 -3.98 3.53 10.90
C VAL A 27 -4.21 2.39 9.90
N ARG A 28 -5.33 1.68 9.97
CA ARG A 28 -5.67 0.60 9.03
C ARG A 28 -6.50 1.07 7.84
N LYS A 29 -7.21 2.19 7.97
CA LYS A 29 -8.10 2.73 6.93
C LYS A 29 -7.46 3.85 6.11
N PHE A 30 -6.44 4.50 6.66
CA PHE A 30 -5.72 5.61 6.04
C PHE A 30 -4.20 5.39 6.09
N PRO A 31 -3.45 5.94 5.13
CA PRO A 31 -1.99 5.77 5.00
C PRO A 31 -1.19 6.58 6.04
N ALA A 32 -1.53 6.51 7.33
CA ALA A 32 -0.93 7.35 8.36
C ALA A 32 0.57 7.05 8.57
N LYS A 33 0.96 5.77 8.69
CA LYS A 33 2.37 5.38 8.87
C LYS A 33 3.19 5.57 7.60
N GLU A 34 2.57 5.36 6.44
CA GLU A 34 3.15 5.62 5.13
C GLU A 34 3.46 7.11 4.97
N CYS A 35 2.55 8.00 5.43
CA CYS A 35 2.80 9.44 5.44
C CYS A 35 3.96 9.83 6.38
N LEU A 36 4.03 9.25 7.57
CA LEU A 36 5.15 9.48 8.49
C LEU A 36 6.49 9.06 7.87
N PHE A 37 6.54 7.88 7.24
CA PHE A 37 7.72 7.43 6.50
C PHE A 37 8.14 8.43 5.41
N ILE A 38 7.19 8.97 4.64
CA ILE A 38 7.45 9.97 3.61
C ILE A 38 8.03 11.25 4.22
N LYS A 39 7.46 11.75 5.33
CA LYS A 39 7.93 12.96 6.02
C LYS A 39 9.31 12.80 6.62
N ASP A 40 9.53 11.72 7.37
CA ASP A 40 10.78 11.47 8.09
C ASP A 40 11.97 11.34 7.13
N ASN A 41 11.71 10.89 5.90
CA ASN A 41 12.71 10.76 4.84
C ASN A 41 12.71 11.91 3.84
N ARG A 42 11.90 12.96 4.06
CA ARG A 42 11.79 14.16 3.21
C ARG A 42 11.58 13.80 1.73
N ILE A 43 10.72 12.83 1.48
CA ILE A 43 10.36 12.40 0.14
C ILE A 43 9.35 13.38 -0.43
N GLU A 44 9.57 13.82 -1.67
CA GLU A 44 8.76 14.85 -2.34
C GLU A 44 8.39 14.40 -3.75
N GLY A 45 7.25 14.86 -4.28
CA GLY A 45 6.84 14.55 -5.66
C GLY A 45 5.34 14.34 -5.82
N ASN A 46 4.92 13.89 -7.00
CA ASN A 46 3.51 13.62 -7.27
C ASN A 46 3.11 12.21 -6.85
N LEU A 47 1.97 12.11 -6.17
CA LEU A 47 1.42 10.88 -5.60
C LEU A 47 0.45 10.19 -6.57
N LEU A 48 0.69 8.91 -6.79
CA LEU A 48 -0.32 7.95 -7.24
C LEU A 48 -0.96 7.32 -6.00
N HIS A 49 -2.28 7.43 -5.87
CA HIS A 49 -3.00 6.94 -4.70
C HIS A 49 -4.44 6.55 -5.03
N LYS A 50 -5.13 5.93 -4.06
CA LYS A 50 -6.55 5.66 -4.18
C LYS A 50 -7.36 6.95 -4.03
N TYR A 51 -8.44 7.11 -4.78
CA TYR A 51 -9.30 8.30 -4.74
C TYR A 51 -9.70 8.72 -3.32
N GLU A 52 -10.15 7.75 -2.51
CA GLU A 52 -10.61 8.00 -1.15
C GLU A 52 -9.50 8.46 -0.20
N ASP A 53 -8.23 8.28 -0.56
CA ASP A 53 -7.08 8.71 0.25
C ASP A 53 -6.67 10.15 -0.03
N GLY A 54 -7.15 10.75 -1.13
CA GLY A 54 -6.62 12.02 -1.64
C GLY A 54 -6.68 13.14 -0.61
N GLY A 55 -7.82 13.32 0.07
CA GLY A 55 -7.96 14.36 1.10
C GLY A 55 -7.05 14.14 2.32
N PHE A 56 -6.85 12.87 2.73
CA PHE A 56 -5.94 12.55 3.84
C PHE A 56 -4.48 12.81 3.47
N LEU A 57 -4.09 12.40 2.26
CA LEU A 57 -2.73 12.58 1.73
C LEU A 57 -2.41 14.05 1.50
N GLU A 58 -3.35 14.82 0.95
CA GLU A 58 -3.19 16.27 0.76
C GLU A 58 -2.99 16.98 2.10
N ASN A 59 -3.88 16.75 3.07
CA ASN A 59 -3.75 17.32 4.41
C ASN A 59 -2.44 16.91 5.11
N SER A 60 -1.96 15.69 4.85
CA SER A 60 -0.78 15.17 5.54
C SER A 60 0.52 15.62 4.89
N LEU A 61 0.63 15.64 3.56
CA LEU A 61 1.90 15.72 2.84
C LEU A 61 2.08 17.01 2.02
N TYR A 62 1.05 17.85 1.91
CA TYR A 62 1.19 19.17 1.29
C TYR A 62 2.14 20.07 2.12
N PRO A 63 2.98 20.90 1.48
CA PRO A 63 3.15 21.12 0.03
C PRO A 63 4.13 20.16 -0.66
N SER A 64 4.86 19.34 0.10
CA SER A 64 5.95 18.48 -0.38
C SER A 64 5.50 17.40 -1.37
N CYS A 65 4.28 16.88 -1.21
CA CYS A 65 3.69 15.91 -2.12
C CYS A 65 2.35 16.37 -2.67
N LYS A 66 2.17 16.27 -3.98
CA LYS A 66 0.93 16.66 -4.67
C LYS A 66 0.10 15.44 -5.00
N VAL A 67 -1.18 15.47 -4.64
CA VAL A 67 -2.16 14.44 -4.99
C VAL A 67 -2.67 14.63 -6.41
N TYR A 68 -3.14 13.56 -7.04
CA TYR A 68 -3.73 13.61 -8.39
C TYR A 68 -5.15 14.21 -8.38
N PHE A 69 -5.91 13.87 -7.36
CA PHE A 69 -7.24 14.39 -7.05
C PHE A 69 -7.50 14.23 -5.54
N ASP A 70 -8.56 14.85 -5.04
CA ASP A 70 -9.05 14.63 -3.68
C ASP A 70 -10.57 14.41 -3.66
N GLY A 71 -11.18 14.43 -2.47
CA GLY A 71 -12.60 14.20 -2.27
C GLY A 71 -13.55 15.23 -2.90
N ARG A 72 -13.06 16.31 -3.53
CA ARG A 72 -13.87 17.32 -4.24
C ARG A 72 -14.32 16.81 -5.61
N TYR A 73 -15.14 15.76 -5.58
CA TYR A 73 -15.52 14.95 -6.75
C TYR A 73 -15.87 15.74 -8.02
N PHE A 74 -16.67 16.81 -7.90
CA PHE A 74 -17.17 17.56 -9.06
C PHE A 74 -16.06 18.23 -9.87
N ASP A 75 -15.01 18.72 -9.21
CA ASP A 75 -13.88 19.38 -9.87
C ASP A 75 -12.99 18.37 -10.61
N PHE A 76 -13.02 17.10 -10.18
CA PHE A 76 -12.15 16.03 -10.67
C PHE A 76 -12.87 14.97 -11.50
N LEU A 77 -14.13 15.17 -11.88
CA LEU A 77 -14.95 14.14 -12.53
C LEU A 77 -14.27 13.49 -13.77
N PRO A 78 -13.63 14.23 -14.70
CA PRO A 78 -12.94 13.63 -15.84
C PRO A 78 -11.72 12.79 -15.40
N PHE A 79 -10.95 13.28 -14.43
CA PHE A 79 -9.75 12.60 -13.91
C PHE A 79 -10.11 11.34 -13.13
N TYR A 80 -11.20 11.38 -12.35
CA TYR A 80 -11.74 10.24 -11.64
C TYR A 80 -12.24 9.17 -12.62
N LYS A 81 -12.96 9.57 -13.67
CA LYS A 81 -13.41 8.63 -14.71
C LYS A 81 -12.23 7.92 -15.37
N GLU A 82 -11.21 8.67 -15.79
CA GLU A 82 -10.01 8.09 -16.38
C GLU A 82 -9.33 7.08 -15.43
N TYR A 83 -9.20 7.44 -14.16
CA TYR A 83 -8.61 6.58 -13.14
C TYR A 83 -9.42 5.28 -12.92
N VAL A 84 -10.75 5.38 -12.84
CA VAL A 84 -11.63 4.20 -12.72
C VAL A 84 -11.55 3.32 -13.97
N ASP A 85 -11.52 3.91 -15.16
CA ASP A 85 -11.38 3.19 -16.42
C ASP A 85 -10.01 2.48 -16.48
N ALA A 86 -8.95 3.10 -15.98
CA ALA A 86 -7.62 2.50 -15.87
C ALA A 86 -7.60 1.29 -14.93
N ILE A 87 -8.25 1.36 -13.75
CA ILE A 87 -8.39 0.23 -12.83
C ILE A 87 -9.20 -0.91 -13.47
N ARG A 88 -10.35 -0.59 -14.06
CA ARG A 88 -11.24 -1.58 -14.69
C ARG A 88 -10.59 -2.28 -15.87
N GLY A 89 -9.75 -1.56 -16.61
CA GLY A 89 -8.95 -2.10 -17.71
C GLY A 89 -7.77 -2.98 -17.26
N GLY A 90 -7.61 -3.23 -15.96
CA GLY A 90 -6.59 -4.12 -15.40
C GLY A 90 -5.17 -3.60 -15.50
N VAL A 91 -4.19 -4.50 -15.29
CA VAL A 91 -2.75 -4.19 -15.23
C VAL A 91 -2.28 -3.31 -16.39
N LYS A 92 -2.60 -3.69 -17.64
CA LYS A 92 -2.12 -2.98 -18.83
C LYS A 92 -2.63 -1.53 -18.87
N SER A 93 -3.92 -1.33 -18.60
CA SER A 93 -4.55 -0.01 -18.64
C SER A 93 -4.07 0.85 -17.48
N PHE A 94 -3.92 0.27 -16.29
CA PHE A 94 -3.39 0.98 -15.14
C PHE A 94 -1.92 1.39 -15.31
N LEU A 95 -1.10 0.54 -15.93
CA LEU A 95 0.29 0.86 -16.25
C LEU A 95 0.39 1.98 -17.29
N ALA A 96 -0.49 2.00 -18.31
CA ALA A 96 -0.56 3.10 -19.26
C ALA A 96 -0.94 4.42 -18.57
N PHE A 97 -1.91 4.38 -17.65
CA PHE A 97 -2.30 5.52 -16.82
C PHE A 97 -1.15 6.01 -15.92
N SER A 98 -0.43 5.12 -15.24
CA SER A 98 0.65 5.50 -14.34
C SER A 98 1.87 6.11 -15.04
N GLU A 99 2.04 5.82 -16.33
CA GLU A 99 3.09 6.45 -17.17
C GLU A 99 2.65 7.76 -17.84
N LYS A 100 1.33 7.98 -18.00
CA LYS A 100 0.79 9.22 -18.58
C LYS A 100 1.05 10.44 -17.68
N TYR A 101 1.02 10.23 -16.37
CA TYR A 101 1.17 11.29 -15.38
C TYR A 101 2.55 11.23 -14.69
N PRO A 102 3.09 12.37 -14.23
CA PRO A 102 4.43 12.44 -13.65
C PRO A 102 4.45 11.95 -12.19
N PHE A 103 3.86 10.78 -11.91
CA PHE A 103 3.88 10.16 -10.59
C PHE A 103 5.30 9.72 -10.23
N GLU A 104 5.74 10.09 -9.04
CA GLU A 104 7.06 9.75 -8.50
C GLU A 104 6.96 8.87 -7.27
N ILE A 105 5.81 8.92 -6.59
CA ILE A 105 5.52 8.20 -5.35
C ILE A 105 4.19 7.48 -5.57
N ALA A 106 4.08 6.23 -5.15
CA ALA A 106 2.79 5.55 -5.06
C ALA A 106 2.52 5.14 -3.61
N VAL A 107 1.33 5.47 -3.10
CA VAL A 107 0.84 5.05 -1.78
C VAL A 107 -0.48 4.34 -1.99
N LEU A 108 -0.47 3.01 -1.89
CA LEU A 108 -1.62 2.20 -2.28
C LEU A 108 -1.92 1.10 -1.25
N PRO A 109 -3.20 0.84 -0.95
CA PRO A 109 -3.59 -0.21 -0.03
C PRO A 109 -3.29 -1.60 -0.63
N TYR A 110 -3.05 -2.60 0.21
CA TYR A 110 -2.82 -3.97 -0.26
C TYR A 110 -3.98 -4.56 -1.08
N SER A 111 -5.19 -4.07 -0.86
CA SER A 111 -6.40 -4.46 -1.60
C SER A 111 -6.58 -3.70 -2.93
N PHE A 112 -5.62 -2.87 -3.34
CA PHE A 112 -5.78 -1.99 -4.49
C PHE A 112 -5.95 -2.76 -5.81
N ILE A 113 -5.13 -3.77 -6.02
CA ILE A 113 -5.17 -4.64 -7.20
C ILE A 113 -5.19 -6.09 -6.74
N PRO A 114 -6.05 -6.94 -7.33
CA PRO A 114 -6.12 -8.35 -6.98
C PRO A 114 -4.80 -9.06 -7.30
N ASN A 115 -4.54 -10.16 -6.58
CA ASN A 115 -3.42 -11.05 -6.91
C ASN A 115 -3.69 -11.77 -8.22
N TYR A 116 -2.65 -11.97 -9.03
CA TYR A 116 -2.74 -12.63 -10.34
C TYR A 116 -1.99 -13.95 -10.32
N LYS A 117 -2.39 -14.90 -11.19
CA LYS A 117 -1.53 -16.03 -11.52
C LYS A 117 -0.50 -15.59 -12.54
N ASP A 118 0.76 -15.81 -12.22
CA ASP A 118 1.88 -15.63 -13.12
C ASP A 118 1.66 -16.50 -14.37
N PRO A 119 1.65 -15.94 -15.57
CA PRO A 119 1.46 -16.73 -16.78
C PRO A 119 2.65 -17.67 -17.06
N GLU A 120 3.84 -17.39 -16.55
CA GLU A 120 5.04 -18.20 -16.84
C GLU A 120 5.14 -19.45 -15.95
N ASN A 121 4.76 -19.33 -14.69
CA ASN A 121 4.94 -20.41 -13.70
C ASN A 121 3.65 -20.81 -12.97
N GLY A 122 2.52 -20.13 -13.24
CA GLY A 122 1.21 -20.42 -12.67
C GLY A 122 1.03 -20.01 -11.21
N LEU A 123 2.07 -19.49 -10.55
CA LEU A 123 2.03 -19.13 -9.13
C LEU A 123 1.23 -17.85 -8.90
N LYS A 124 0.58 -17.76 -7.75
CA LYS A 124 -0.10 -16.53 -7.34
C LYS A 124 0.96 -15.48 -6.96
N ARG A 125 0.89 -14.31 -7.60
CA ARG A 125 1.79 -13.17 -7.41
C ARG A 125 1.00 -11.94 -6.99
N SER A 126 1.68 -11.03 -6.31
CA SER A 126 1.14 -9.71 -5.98
C SER A 126 0.73 -8.93 -7.24
N GLY A 127 -0.46 -8.33 -7.25
CA GLY A 127 -0.86 -7.41 -8.32
C GLY A 127 0.11 -6.23 -8.49
N PHE A 128 0.76 -5.81 -7.41
CA PHE A 128 1.77 -4.75 -7.42
C PHE A 128 2.97 -5.05 -8.31
N ILE A 129 3.39 -6.32 -8.43
CA ILE A 129 4.56 -6.68 -9.25
C ILE A 129 4.33 -6.33 -10.72
N PHE A 130 3.08 -6.41 -11.18
CA PHE A 130 2.73 -6.16 -12.57
C PHE A 130 2.50 -4.69 -12.89
N ILE A 131 1.98 -3.90 -11.94
CA ILE A 131 1.77 -2.45 -12.15
C ILE A 131 2.98 -1.60 -11.74
N PHE A 132 3.88 -2.13 -10.92
CA PHE A 132 5.12 -1.50 -10.49
C PHE A 132 6.31 -2.37 -10.87
N PRO A 133 6.69 -2.41 -12.16
CA PRO A 133 7.83 -3.20 -12.60
C PRO A 133 9.11 -2.76 -11.88
N LYS A 134 9.85 -3.73 -11.32
CA LYS A 134 11.05 -3.49 -10.49
C LYS A 134 12.10 -2.58 -11.14
N LYS A 135 12.18 -2.55 -12.48
CA LYS A 135 13.06 -1.66 -13.24
C LYS A 135 12.69 -0.18 -13.13
N LYS A 136 11.44 0.15 -12.84
CA LYS A 136 10.94 1.53 -12.77
C LYS A 136 10.53 1.95 -11.37
N TRP A 137 10.16 1.01 -10.51
CA TRP A 137 9.64 1.28 -9.17
C TRP A 137 10.35 0.41 -8.13
N ALA A 138 10.51 0.96 -6.93
CA ALA A 138 11.07 0.27 -5.78
C ALA A 138 10.08 0.36 -4.61
N PRO A 139 9.64 -0.77 -4.02
CA PRO A 139 8.93 -0.74 -2.74
C PRO A 139 9.91 -0.33 -1.64
N VAL A 140 9.61 0.74 -0.91
CA VAL A 140 10.50 1.27 0.14
C VAL A 140 9.92 1.17 1.54
N PHE A 141 8.60 0.99 1.64
CA PHE A 141 7.93 0.88 2.94
C PHE A 141 6.68 -0.01 2.84
N TYR A 142 6.48 -0.84 3.85
CA TYR A 142 5.30 -1.66 4.03
C TYR A 142 4.65 -1.32 5.36
N GLY A 143 3.48 -0.68 5.32
CA GLY A 143 2.76 -0.26 6.50
C GLY A 143 1.49 -1.05 6.75
N PRO A 144 0.69 -0.62 7.73
CA PRO A 144 -0.57 -1.26 8.10
C PRO A 144 -1.69 -0.99 7.08
N TYR A 145 -1.62 0.11 6.32
CA TYR A 145 -2.58 0.42 5.28
C TYR A 145 -2.17 -0.24 3.95
N GLY A 146 -0.90 -0.09 3.58
CA GLY A 146 -0.43 -0.49 2.27
C GLY A 146 1.07 -0.37 2.08
N ALA A 147 1.46 -0.07 0.85
CA ALA A 147 2.85 0.03 0.46
C ALA A 147 3.17 1.40 -0.12
N VAL A 148 4.41 1.86 0.13
CA VAL A 148 4.99 3.03 -0.54
C VAL A 148 5.98 2.54 -1.58
N PHE A 149 5.79 2.97 -2.82
CA PHE A 149 6.72 2.77 -3.91
C PHE A 149 7.31 4.10 -4.37
N LEU A 150 8.59 4.10 -4.72
CA LEU A 150 9.25 5.24 -5.35
C LEU A 150 9.62 4.90 -6.78
N LYS A 151 9.38 5.83 -7.69
CA LYS A 151 9.86 5.75 -9.07
C LYS A 151 11.38 5.90 -9.03
N ARG A 152 12.10 5.07 -9.78
CA ARG A 152 13.56 5.12 -9.90
C ARG A 152 13.94 6.35 -10.71
N THR A 153 14.32 7.40 -9.99
CA THR A 153 14.83 8.67 -10.50
C THR A 153 16.04 9.07 -9.66
N PRO A 154 16.96 9.92 -10.17
CA PRO A 154 18.09 10.41 -9.39
C PRO A 154 17.68 11.06 -8.06
N LYS A 155 16.48 11.67 -8.01
CA LYS A 155 15.91 12.26 -6.80
C LYS A 155 15.64 11.24 -5.70
N ASN A 156 15.16 10.05 -6.06
CA ASN A 156 14.75 9.01 -5.11
C ASN A 156 15.86 8.00 -4.79
N GLU A 157 16.98 8.03 -5.52
CA GLU A 157 18.04 7.03 -5.46
C GLU A 157 18.53 6.76 -4.03
N LYS A 158 18.87 7.80 -3.27
CA LYS A 158 19.36 7.67 -1.89
C LYS A 158 18.37 6.96 -0.96
N VAL A 159 17.08 7.23 -1.13
CA VAL A 159 16.03 6.60 -0.31
C VAL A 159 15.82 5.15 -0.75
N ILE A 160 15.83 4.90 -2.06
CA ILE A 160 15.71 3.56 -2.64
C ILE A 160 16.87 2.67 -2.18
N GLU A 161 18.12 3.14 -2.26
CA GLU A 161 19.30 2.40 -1.81
C GLU A 161 19.20 1.97 -0.33
N LYS A 162 18.64 2.84 0.50
CA LYS A 162 18.50 2.61 1.94
C LYS A 162 17.33 1.70 2.32
N TYR A 163 16.21 1.78 1.60
CA TYR A 163 14.93 1.21 2.04
C TYR A 163 14.30 0.22 1.08
N GLU A 164 14.84 -0.03 -0.11
CA GLU A 164 14.23 -0.96 -1.07
C GLU A 164 14.06 -2.36 -0.45
N TYR A 165 12.85 -2.91 -0.56
CA TYR A 165 12.61 -4.34 -0.42
C TYR A 165 12.94 -5.03 -1.75
N LYS A 166 13.96 -5.87 -1.74
CA LYS A 166 14.52 -6.52 -2.93
C LYS A 166 13.78 -7.81 -3.26
N ILE A 167 13.26 -8.49 -2.25
CA ILE A 167 12.73 -9.87 -2.32
C ILE A 167 11.28 -9.90 -1.83
N LEU A 168 11.03 -9.36 -0.64
CA LEU A 168 9.74 -9.42 0.01
C LEU A 168 8.71 -8.60 -0.77
N PHE A 169 7.66 -9.27 -1.25
CA PHE A 169 6.47 -8.64 -1.80
C PHE A 169 5.21 -9.19 -1.12
N PRO A 170 4.17 -8.36 -0.92
CA PRO A 170 2.91 -8.81 -0.32
C PRO A 170 2.28 -9.96 -1.10
N TYR A 171 1.87 -11.02 -0.40
CA TYR A 171 1.18 -12.18 -0.98
C TYR A 171 1.98 -13.00 -2.00
N ASP A 172 3.32 -12.93 -1.97
CA ASP A 172 4.22 -13.63 -2.90
C ASP A 172 4.93 -14.86 -2.30
N LYS A 173 4.35 -15.44 -1.24
CA LYS A 173 4.98 -16.51 -0.43
C LYS A 173 5.41 -17.72 -1.25
N ASP A 174 4.57 -18.18 -2.18
CA ASP A 174 4.83 -19.39 -2.96
C ASP A 174 6.01 -19.18 -3.93
N PHE A 175 6.04 -18.01 -4.58
CA PHE A 175 7.14 -17.61 -5.45
C PHE A 175 8.46 -17.50 -4.68
N ILE A 176 8.44 -16.79 -3.55
CA ILE A 176 9.63 -16.62 -2.69
C ILE A 176 10.15 -17.99 -2.21
N SER A 177 9.25 -18.88 -1.78
CA SER A 177 9.60 -20.22 -1.32
C SER A 177 10.25 -21.04 -2.43
N LEU A 178 9.73 -20.95 -3.66
CA LEU A 178 10.31 -21.63 -4.82
C LEU A 178 11.69 -21.07 -5.16
N SER A 179 11.85 -19.75 -5.19
CA SER A 179 13.12 -19.10 -5.53
C SER A 179 14.22 -19.36 -4.49
N ILE A 180 13.87 -19.49 -3.20
CA ILE A 180 14.84 -19.95 -2.18
C ILE A 180 15.27 -21.39 -2.45
N ARG A 181 14.34 -22.30 -2.73
CA ARG A 181 14.67 -23.71 -3.05
C ARG A 181 15.56 -23.84 -4.28
N LYS A 182 15.42 -22.94 -5.26
CA LYS A 182 16.26 -22.87 -6.45
C LYS A 182 17.61 -22.19 -6.23
N GLY A 183 17.85 -21.60 -5.05
CA GLY A 183 19.06 -20.84 -4.76
C GLY A 183 19.13 -19.47 -5.44
N GLU A 184 18.02 -18.99 -6.01
CA GLU A 184 17.93 -17.66 -6.66
C GLU A 184 17.89 -16.52 -5.63
N ILE A 185 17.42 -16.83 -4.42
CA ILE A 185 17.23 -15.89 -3.31
C ILE A 185 17.94 -16.43 -2.08
N LYS A 186 18.71 -15.56 -1.41
CA LYS A 186 19.32 -15.85 -0.12
C LYS A 186 18.30 -15.68 1.01
N GLU A 187 18.16 -16.69 1.85
CA GLU A 187 17.18 -16.71 2.94
C GLU A 187 17.46 -15.62 3.98
N GLU A 188 18.72 -15.27 4.19
CA GLU A 188 19.14 -14.24 5.14
C GLU A 188 18.55 -12.87 4.79
N VAL A 189 18.59 -12.51 3.51
CA VAL A 189 18.06 -11.21 3.04
C VAL A 189 16.55 -11.17 3.19
N LEU A 190 15.85 -12.28 2.96
CA LEU A 190 14.41 -12.35 3.21
C LEU A 190 14.09 -12.16 4.70
N LYS A 191 14.85 -12.78 5.61
CA LYS A 191 14.64 -12.64 7.06
C LYS A 191 14.78 -11.19 7.50
N GLU A 192 15.83 -10.50 7.06
CA GLU A 192 16.03 -9.07 7.35
C GLU A 192 14.86 -8.20 6.84
N GLU A 193 14.37 -8.48 5.64
CA GLU A 193 13.23 -7.77 5.06
C GLU A 193 11.91 -8.05 5.82
N ILE A 194 11.66 -9.29 6.23
CA ILE A 194 10.50 -9.65 7.05
C ILE A 194 10.57 -8.95 8.40
N GLU A 195 11.71 -8.96 9.07
CA GLU A 195 11.89 -8.26 10.36
C GLU A 195 11.63 -6.76 10.23
N ARG A 196 12.10 -6.14 9.14
CA ARG A 196 11.87 -4.73 8.85
C ARG A 196 10.39 -4.44 8.61
N ALA A 197 9.71 -5.26 7.81
CA ALA A 197 8.27 -5.14 7.57
C ALA A 197 7.43 -5.42 8.84
N PHE A 198 7.91 -6.29 9.74
CA PHE A 198 7.25 -6.52 11.02
C PHE A 198 7.29 -5.29 11.92
N LYS A 199 8.44 -4.60 11.99
CA LYS A 199 8.62 -3.36 12.77
C LYS A 199 7.70 -2.21 12.32
N THR A 200 7.25 -2.23 11.07
CA THR A 200 6.38 -1.21 10.49
C THR A 200 4.89 -1.58 10.54
N ASP A 201 4.55 -2.70 11.20
CA ASP A 201 3.19 -3.25 11.24
C ASP A 201 2.62 -3.61 9.86
N ALA A 202 3.45 -4.10 8.94
CA ALA A 202 3.01 -4.52 7.62
C ALA A 202 1.85 -5.53 7.71
N LYS A 203 0.66 -5.14 7.23
CA LYS A 203 -0.57 -5.89 7.45
C LYS A 203 -0.53 -7.29 6.84
N PHE A 204 0.04 -7.42 5.64
CA PHE A 204 0.07 -8.68 4.89
C PHE A 204 0.88 -9.80 5.57
N LEU A 205 1.72 -9.48 6.59
CA LEU A 205 2.45 -10.49 7.34
C LEU A 205 1.55 -11.29 8.32
N ARG A 206 0.31 -10.83 8.55
CA ARG A 206 -0.65 -11.47 9.46
C ARG A 206 -1.63 -12.41 8.74
N GLU A 207 -1.57 -12.46 7.41
CA GLU A 207 -2.44 -13.22 6.51
C GLU A 207 -1.69 -14.44 5.96
#